data_AF-A0A1Q6M877-F1
#
_entry.id   AF-A0A1Q6M877-F1
#
_cell.length_a   1.000
_cell.length_b   1.000
_cell.length_c   1.000
_cell.angle_alpha   90.00
_cell.angle_beta   90.00
_cell.angle_gamma   90.00
#
_symmetry.space_group_name_H-M   'P 1'
#
loop_
_entity.id
_entity.type
_entity.pdbx_description
1 polymer ?
#
loop_
_entity_poly.entity_id
_entity_poly.type
_entity_poly.pdbx_seq_one_letter_code
_entity_poly.pdbx_strand_id
1 'polypeptide(L)'
;MGERIRCRKCGDILQSKYRHDFQMCKCGSCYIDGGDDYCRVGGEKENIEWIDRNDGKQFKYLFDYCEEIINKKIMSNWYTRGRLDRKTWKLEDQENEFLYSEGKYITKIKEIDLPKDYIKIRSRTIWYLTGYLRTSGVKDLYYTYIKENHLFKDDYLYISYDKKIEGIKGKYSNDEVRNFDFFICGGDIIKVLFAIEKNSDIDTTKIRNKIKEKFEWWKENEQEDYKRSFGGKKIDDIFEYYEKNIK
;
A
#
# COMPACT_ATOMS: atom_id res chain seq x y z
N MET A 1 -0.46 42.73 16.93
CA MET A 1 -1.70 43.20 16.29
C MET A 1 -1.82 42.41 15.01
N GLY A 2 -2.86 41.58 14.86
CA GLY A 2 -2.90 40.57 13.81
C GLY A 2 -2.90 41.12 12.38
N GLU A 3 -2.48 40.29 11.44
CA GLU A 3 -2.33 40.63 10.03
C GLU A 3 -3.66 40.94 9.34
N ARG A 4 -3.58 41.59 8.19
CA ARG A 4 -4.72 42.02 7.39
C ARG A 4 -4.67 41.43 5.99
N ILE A 5 -5.86 41.06 5.52
CA ILE A 5 -6.10 40.64 4.14
C ILE A 5 -7.16 41.53 3.51
N ARG A 6 -7.05 41.76 2.20
CA ARG A 6 -8.10 42.33 1.37
C ARG A 6 -8.74 41.24 0.51
N CYS A 7 -10.06 41.21 0.50
CA CYS A 7 -10.82 40.40 -0.43
C CYS A 7 -10.78 41.02 -1.84
N ARG A 8 -10.21 40.33 -2.82
CA ARG A 8 -10.15 40.81 -4.21
C ARG A 8 -11.52 40.84 -4.90
N LYS A 9 -12.49 40.04 -4.45
CA LYS A 9 -13.85 40.01 -5.02
C LYS A 9 -14.70 41.22 -4.61
N CYS A 10 -14.58 41.68 -3.36
CA CYS A 10 -15.49 42.70 -2.82
C CYS A 10 -14.79 43.92 -2.20
N GLY A 11 -13.46 43.91 -2.13
CA GLY A 11 -12.62 44.98 -1.60
C GLY A 11 -12.52 45.06 -0.08
N ASP A 12 -13.23 44.21 0.66
CA ASP A 12 -13.24 44.26 2.13
C ASP A 12 -11.87 43.96 2.73
N ILE A 13 -11.50 44.74 3.76
CA ILE A 13 -10.29 44.53 4.53
C ILE A 13 -10.66 43.84 5.84
N LEU A 14 -10.06 42.67 6.08
CA LEU A 14 -10.29 41.85 7.26
C LEU A 14 -9.05 41.86 8.16
N GLN A 15 -9.26 41.89 9.46
CA GLN A 15 -8.21 41.79 10.47
C GLN A 15 -8.69 40.97 11.66
N SER A 16 -8.05 39.83 11.91
CA SER A 16 -8.26 39.09 13.17
C SER A 16 -7.34 39.68 14.24
N LYS A 17 -7.90 40.24 15.31
CA LYS A 17 -7.10 40.95 16.33
C LYS A 17 -6.75 40.08 17.53
N TYR A 18 -7.57 39.06 17.82
CA TYR A 18 -7.44 38.22 19.00
C TYR A 18 -7.57 36.74 18.67
N ARG A 19 -7.24 35.90 19.64
CA ARG A 19 -7.50 34.46 19.57
C ARG A 19 -8.99 34.21 19.38
N HIS A 20 -9.34 33.33 18.44
CA HIS A 20 -10.74 33.00 18.08
C HIS A 20 -11.56 34.20 17.55
N ASP A 21 -10.91 35.19 16.92
CA ASP A 21 -11.57 36.33 16.29
C ASP A 21 -11.79 36.09 14.79
N PHE A 22 -12.85 35.35 14.46
CA PHE A 22 -13.20 35.01 13.09
C PHE A 22 -13.82 36.20 12.35
N GLN A 23 -13.19 36.62 11.26
CA GLN A 23 -13.59 37.75 10.43
C GLN A 23 -13.78 37.29 8.99
N MET A 24 -14.97 37.49 8.43
CA MET A 24 -15.33 37.10 7.06
C MET A 24 -15.71 38.33 6.24
N CYS A 25 -15.32 38.37 4.96
CA CYS A 25 -15.73 39.46 4.07
C CYS A 25 -17.23 39.41 3.75
N LYS A 26 -17.80 40.56 3.37
CA LYS A 26 -19.23 40.71 3.06
C LYS A 26 -19.73 39.78 1.95
N CYS A 27 -18.86 39.39 1.02
CA CYS A 27 -19.21 38.48 -0.06
C CYS A 27 -18.97 36.99 0.28
N GLY A 28 -18.50 36.68 1.49
CA GLY A 28 -18.24 35.30 1.95
C GLY A 28 -17.10 34.59 1.23
N SER A 29 -16.32 35.26 0.37
CA SER A 29 -15.30 34.64 -0.48
C SER A 29 -13.98 34.34 0.23
N CYS A 30 -13.70 35.01 1.35
CA CYS A 30 -12.53 34.74 2.19
C CYS A 30 -12.75 35.19 3.65
N TYR A 31 -11.94 34.64 4.56
CA TYR A 31 -11.93 34.95 5.99
C TYR A 31 -10.52 34.90 6.60
N ILE A 32 -10.36 35.50 7.78
CA ILE A 32 -9.17 35.44 8.65
C ILE A 32 -9.60 35.17 10.10
N ASP A 33 -8.83 34.36 10.84
CA ASP A 33 -9.10 34.00 12.24
C ASP A 33 -7.77 33.79 13.02
N GLY A 34 -7.83 33.83 14.35
CA GLY A 34 -6.76 33.37 15.23
C GLY A 34 -5.75 34.42 15.67
N GLY A 35 -5.93 35.69 15.29
CA GLY A 35 -5.07 36.80 15.70
C GLY A 35 -3.57 36.50 15.49
N ASP A 36 -2.74 36.93 16.45
CA ASP A 36 -1.29 36.67 16.44
C ASP A 36 -0.92 35.22 16.87
N ASP A 37 -1.87 34.44 17.40
CA ASP A 37 -1.59 33.11 17.98
C ASP A 37 -1.50 32.01 16.92
N TYR A 38 -2.48 31.94 16.01
CA TYR A 38 -2.53 30.89 14.97
C TYR A 38 -3.17 31.41 13.67
N CYS A 39 -2.77 32.60 13.21
CA CYS A 39 -3.32 33.28 12.04
C CYS A 39 -3.68 32.31 10.89
N ARG A 40 -4.99 32.14 10.69
CA ARG A 40 -5.59 31.21 9.73
C ARG A 40 -6.37 32.01 8.71
N VAL A 41 -6.10 31.74 7.44
CA VAL A 41 -6.79 32.36 6.31
C VAL A 41 -7.43 31.29 5.44
N GLY A 42 -8.67 31.51 5.01
CA GLY A 42 -9.37 30.59 4.12
C GLY A 42 -10.13 31.32 3.01
N GLY A 43 -10.26 30.65 1.87
CA GLY A 43 -10.81 31.17 0.62
C GLY A 43 -9.96 30.74 -0.59
N GLU A 44 -10.45 30.95 -1.80
CA GLU A 44 -9.64 30.72 -3.02
C GLU A 44 -8.44 31.69 -3.02
N LYS A 45 -7.25 31.19 -3.36
CA LYS A 45 -6.00 31.98 -3.34
C LYS A 45 -6.11 33.28 -4.15
N GLU A 46 -6.83 33.23 -5.26
CA GLU A 46 -7.06 34.37 -6.15
C GLU A 46 -7.93 35.47 -5.54
N ASN A 47 -8.68 35.17 -4.48
CA ASN A 47 -9.55 36.13 -3.80
C ASN A 47 -8.86 36.87 -2.65
N ILE A 48 -7.60 36.52 -2.33
CA ILE A 48 -6.92 36.94 -1.12
C ILE A 48 -5.68 37.75 -1.47
N GLU A 49 -5.64 38.99 -1.01
CA GLU A 49 -4.48 39.88 -1.08
C GLU A 49 -4.01 40.18 0.34
N TRP A 50 -2.74 39.90 0.66
CA TRP A 50 -2.19 40.31 1.95
C TRP A 50 -1.80 41.78 1.93
N ILE A 51 -2.16 42.52 2.99
CA ILE A 51 -1.80 43.94 3.12
C ILE A 51 -0.48 44.08 3.91
N ASP A 52 -0.31 43.30 4.98
CA ASP A 52 0.82 43.37 5.90
C ASP A 52 1.22 41.98 6.39
N ARG A 53 1.61 41.12 5.44
CA ARG A 53 2.10 39.77 5.71
C ARG A 53 3.42 39.80 6.48
N ASN A 54 3.48 39.09 7.60
CA ASN A 54 4.73 38.83 8.32
C ASN A 54 5.27 37.44 7.96
N ASP A 55 6.19 37.35 7.00
CA ASP A 55 6.74 36.08 6.50
C ASP A 55 7.52 35.26 7.55
N GLY A 56 7.79 35.82 8.73
CA GLY A 56 8.34 35.08 9.88
C GLY A 56 7.31 34.21 10.62
N LYS A 57 6.02 34.30 10.28
CA LYS A 57 4.96 33.48 10.87
C LYS A 57 4.50 32.37 9.93
N GLN A 58 4.25 31.19 10.49
CA GLN A 58 3.68 30.07 9.76
C GLN A 58 2.17 30.28 9.58
N PHE A 59 1.75 30.71 8.39
CA PHE A 59 0.33 30.77 8.03
C PHE A 59 -0.12 29.43 7.47
N LYS A 60 -1.30 28.97 7.87
CA LYS A 60 -1.93 27.77 7.29
C LYS A 60 -3.15 28.19 6.49
N TYR A 61 -3.09 28.01 5.16
CA TYR A 61 -4.27 28.21 4.32
C TYR A 61 -5.23 27.04 4.52
N LEU A 62 -6.54 27.31 4.51
CA LEU A 62 -7.54 26.24 4.53
C LEU A 62 -7.37 25.30 3.33
N PHE A 63 -6.93 25.82 2.17
CA PHE A 63 -6.63 25.00 1.00
C PHE A 63 -5.47 24.04 1.27
N ASP A 64 -4.38 24.50 1.87
CA ASP A 64 -3.26 23.63 2.28
C ASP A 64 -3.71 22.59 3.30
N TYR A 65 -4.62 22.95 4.21
CA TYR A 65 -5.22 22.01 5.16
C TYR A 65 -6.10 20.97 4.46
N CYS A 66 -6.86 21.37 3.45
CA CYS A 66 -7.64 20.45 2.62
C CYS A 66 -6.73 19.53 1.80
N GLU A 67 -5.66 20.03 1.18
CA GLU A 67 -4.68 19.19 0.45
C GLU A 67 -3.93 18.23 1.38
N GLU A 68 -3.53 18.65 2.58
CA GLU A 68 -2.96 17.77 3.60
C GLU A 68 -3.96 16.69 4.06
N ILE A 69 -5.24 17.03 4.17
CA ILE A 69 -6.31 16.07 4.48
C ILE A 69 -6.57 15.11 3.32
N ILE A 70 -6.48 15.59 2.07
CA ILE A 70 -6.69 14.83 0.84
C ILE A 70 -5.50 13.89 0.57
N ASN A 71 -4.28 14.32 0.86
CA ASN A 71 -3.06 13.50 0.77
C ASN A 71 -2.97 12.53 1.95
N LYS A 72 -3.85 11.52 1.94
CA LYS A 72 -3.79 10.39 2.86
C LYS A 72 -2.41 9.75 2.76
N LYS A 73 -1.61 9.86 3.82
CA LYS A 73 -0.27 9.30 3.86
C LYS A 73 -0.34 7.76 3.89
N ILE A 74 0.19 7.12 2.85
CA ILE A 74 0.23 5.66 2.73
C ILE A 74 1.53 5.15 3.32
N MET A 75 1.43 4.61 4.54
CA MET A 75 2.58 4.25 5.36
C MET A 75 2.90 2.76 5.35
N SER A 76 1.94 1.88 5.06
CA SER A 76 2.14 0.44 5.17
C SER A 76 2.33 -0.20 3.80
N ASN A 77 3.19 -1.21 3.72
CA ASN A 77 3.44 -1.94 2.48
C ASN A 77 2.29 -2.89 2.10
N TRP A 78 1.37 -3.19 3.02
CA TRP A 78 0.22 -4.01 2.69
C TRP A 78 -1.00 -3.70 3.56
N TYR A 79 -2.16 -3.94 2.97
CA TYR A 79 -3.46 -3.66 3.54
C TYR A 79 -4.42 -4.82 3.29
N THR A 80 -5.51 -4.90 4.06
CA THR A 80 -6.61 -5.85 3.84
C THR A 80 -7.97 -5.20 4.00
N ARG A 81 -9.02 -5.78 3.41
CA ARG A 81 -10.41 -5.37 3.61
C ARG A 81 -11.01 -5.86 4.93
N GLY A 82 -10.33 -6.76 5.62
CA GLY A 82 -10.77 -7.27 6.91
C GLY A 82 -9.65 -7.34 7.94
N ARG A 83 -10.04 -7.48 9.20
CA ARG A 83 -9.08 -7.64 10.30
C ARG A 83 -8.59 -9.08 10.35
N LEU A 84 -7.27 -9.28 10.37
CA LEU A 84 -6.62 -10.54 10.66
C LEU A 84 -6.61 -10.78 12.18
N ASP A 85 -7.76 -11.16 12.73
CA ASP A 85 -7.86 -11.59 14.12
C ASP A 85 -7.68 -13.10 14.24
N ARG A 86 -6.43 -13.51 14.51
CA ARG A 86 -6.06 -14.92 14.72
C ARG A 86 -6.61 -15.52 16.02
N LYS A 87 -7.16 -14.73 16.94
CA LYS A 87 -7.77 -15.24 18.17
C LYS A 87 -9.23 -15.62 17.93
N THR A 88 -9.97 -14.75 17.26
CA THR A 88 -11.42 -14.94 17.04
C THR A 88 -11.74 -15.65 15.73
N TRP A 89 -10.77 -15.82 14.84
CA TRP A 89 -10.94 -16.44 13.51
C TRP A 89 -12.01 -15.78 12.64
N LYS A 90 -12.41 -14.53 12.96
CA LYS A 90 -13.30 -13.71 12.13
C LYS A 90 -12.52 -13.13 10.96
N LEU A 91 -12.34 -13.95 9.93
CA LEU A 91 -11.46 -13.70 8.79
C LEU A 91 -12.30 -13.52 7.52
N GLU A 92 -13.14 -12.49 7.54
CA GLU A 92 -13.99 -12.10 6.40
C GLU A 92 -13.74 -10.64 6.02
N ASP A 93 -13.84 -10.36 4.71
CA ASP A 93 -13.82 -8.99 4.20
C ASP A 93 -14.94 -8.21 4.87
N GLN A 94 -14.59 -7.08 5.48
CA GLN A 94 -15.59 -6.26 6.13
C GLN A 94 -16.30 -5.40 5.08
N GLU A 95 -17.58 -5.11 5.32
CA GLU A 95 -18.38 -4.25 4.44
C GLU A 95 -17.89 -2.79 4.42
N ASN A 96 -17.06 -2.40 5.39
CA ASN A 96 -16.52 -1.05 5.42
C ASN A 96 -15.58 -0.79 4.24
N GLU A 97 -15.57 0.46 3.78
CA GLU A 97 -14.78 0.90 2.63
C GLU A 97 -13.31 1.18 2.96
N PHE A 98 -12.95 1.15 4.24
CA PHE A 98 -11.61 1.45 4.71
C PHE A 98 -10.76 0.18 4.86
N LEU A 99 -9.48 0.34 4.60
CA LEU A 99 -8.53 -0.75 4.65
C LEU A 99 -7.88 -0.84 6.04
N TYR A 100 -7.48 -2.06 6.41
CA TYR A 100 -6.70 -2.35 7.60
C TYR A 100 -5.23 -2.45 7.24
N SER A 101 -4.38 -1.58 7.79
CA SER A 101 -2.93 -1.70 7.62
C SER A 101 -2.43 -2.92 8.39
N GLU A 102 -1.61 -3.72 7.72
CA GLU A 102 -1.10 -5.00 8.25
C GLU A 102 -2.20 -5.93 8.76
N GLY A 103 -3.40 -5.79 8.20
CA GLY A 103 -4.62 -6.46 8.64
C GLY A 103 -5.00 -6.26 10.11
N LYS A 104 -4.42 -5.27 10.79
CA LYS A 104 -4.66 -5.08 12.23
C LYS A 104 -5.33 -3.75 12.54
N TYR A 105 -4.86 -2.66 11.93
CA TYR A 105 -5.26 -1.31 12.30
C TYR A 105 -6.15 -0.71 11.23
N ILE A 106 -7.39 -0.37 11.57
CA ILE A 106 -8.31 0.32 10.65
C ILE A 106 -7.74 1.69 10.27
N THR A 107 -7.83 2.06 8.99
CA THR A 107 -7.32 3.33 8.47
C THR A 107 -8.44 4.20 7.90
N LYS A 108 -8.10 5.34 7.31
CA LYS A 108 -9.01 6.15 6.46
C LYS A 108 -8.73 5.96 4.96
N ILE A 109 -7.91 4.97 4.61
CA ILE A 109 -7.48 4.67 3.24
C ILE A 109 -8.49 3.70 2.62
N LYS A 110 -8.95 3.99 1.41
CA LYS A 110 -9.80 3.15 0.58
C LYS A 110 -8.96 2.50 -0.53
N GLU A 111 -9.49 1.49 -1.19
CA GLU A 111 -8.82 0.87 -2.35
C GLU A 111 -8.43 1.88 -3.43
N ILE A 112 -9.32 2.83 -3.74
CA ILE A 112 -9.07 3.88 -4.76
C ILE A 112 -7.96 4.86 -4.38
N ASP A 113 -7.64 4.96 -3.08
CA ASP A 113 -6.57 5.83 -2.60
C ASP A 113 -5.19 5.18 -2.78
N LEU A 114 -5.12 3.85 -3.01
CA LEU A 114 -3.85 3.15 -3.16
C LEU A 114 -3.17 3.51 -4.50
N PRO A 115 -1.83 3.69 -4.53
CA PRO A 115 -1.13 3.92 -5.77
C PRO A 115 -1.13 2.65 -6.64
N LYS A 116 -0.85 2.84 -7.93
CA LYS A 116 -0.91 1.78 -8.95
C LYS A 116 0.10 0.65 -8.76
N ASP A 117 1.09 0.84 -7.89
CA ASP A 117 2.09 -0.16 -7.52
C ASP A 117 1.59 -1.12 -6.42
N TYR A 118 0.35 -0.96 -5.93
CA TYR A 118 -0.33 -1.96 -5.12
C TYR A 118 -1.10 -2.93 -6.01
N ILE A 119 -0.95 -4.22 -5.75
CA ILE A 119 -1.72 -5.27 -6.41
C ILE A 119 -2.69 -5.94 -5.46
N LYS A 120 -3.85 -6.33 -5.99
CA LYS A 120 -4.83 -7.12 -5.24
C LYS A 120 -4.37 -8.58 -5.12
N ILE A 121 -4.37 -9.09 -3.89
CA ILE A 121 -4.02 -10.47 -3.54
C ILE A 121 -5.16 -11.13 -2.76
N ARG A 122 -5.28 -12.45 -2.87
CA ARG A 122 -6.14 -13.31 -2.03
C ARG A 122 -5.35 -14.55 -1.62
N SER A 123 -4.23 -14.30 -0.96
CA SER A 123 -3.26 -15.32 -0.55
C SER A 123 -3.67 -16.00 0.76
N ARG A 124 -3.23 -17.26 0.94
CA ARG A 124 -3.34 -18.00 2.21
C ARG A 124 -2.65 -17.26 3.36
N THR A 125 -1.63 -16.44 3.09
CA THR A 125 -0.95 -15.60 4.10
C THR A 125 -1.93 -14.75 4.91
N ILE A 126 -2.95 -14.23 4.23
CA ILE A 126 -3.99 -13.36 4.81
C ILE A 126 -5.34 -14.08 4.89
N TRP A 127 -5.33 -15.41 4.96
CA TRP A 127 -6.52 -16.24 5.04
C TRP A 127 -7.55 -15.95 3.94
N TYR A 128 -7.07 -15.66 2.72
CA TYR A 128 -7.91 -15.34 1.56
C TYR A 128 -8.78 -14.09 1.69
N LEU A 129 -8.50 -13.22 2.68
CA LEU A 129 -9.03 -11.85 2.67
C LEU A 129 -8.61 -11.14 1.38
N THR A 130 -9.41 -10.17 0.95
CA THR A 130 -8.94 -9.23 -0.07
C THR A 130 -7.84 -8.38 0.53
N GLY A 131 -6.62 -8.57 0.01
CA GLY A 131 -5.44 -7.80 0.39
C GLY A 131 -4.93 -6.94 -0.77
N TYR A 132 -4.12 -5.94 -0.41
CA TYR A 132 -3.40 -5.09 -1.34
C TYR A 132 -1.95 -5.03 -0.90
N LEU A 133 -1.04 -5.38 -1.79
CA LEU A 133 0.39 -5.47 -1.50
C LEU A 133 1.14 -4.50 -2.40
N ARG A 134 1.97 -3.63 -1.82
CA ARG A 134 2.91 -2.78 -2.55
C ARG A 134 3.91 -3.67 -3.27
N THR A 135 4.30 -3.29 -4.48
CA THR A 135 5.28 -4.04 -5.28
C THR A 135 6.47 -3.20 -5.72
N SER A 136 6.43 -1.89 -5.40
CA SER A 136 7.56 -0.98 -5.49
C SER A 136 8.40 -0.99 -4.21
N GLY A 137 9.67 -0.60 -4.34
CA GLY A 137 10.56 -0.44 -3.19
C GLY A 137 10.99 -1.74 -2.52
N VAL A 138 10.73 -2.89 -3.15
CA VAL A 138 11.20 -4.19 -2.65
C VAL A 138 12.72 -4.23 -2.76
N LYS A 139 13.39 -4.64 -1.68
CA LYS A 139 14.84 -4.69 -1.55
C LYS A 139 15.42 -6.08 -1.69
N ASP A 140 14.69 -7.09 -1.23
CA ASP A 140 15.11 -8.47 -1.37
C ASP A 140 13.92 -9.43 -1.39
N LEU A 141 14.14 -10.57 -2.03
CA LEU A 141 13.17 -11.63 -2.19
C LEU A 141 13.81 -12.98 -1.90
N TYR A 142 13.05 -13.85 -1.22
CA TYR A 142 13.50 -15.22 -0.94
C TYR A 142 12.38 -16.20 -1.20
N TYR A 143 12.70 -17.30 -1.88
CA TYR A 143 11.73 -18.32 -2.26
C TYR A 143 12.11 -19.68 -1.67
N THR A 144 11.14 -20.30 -1.00
CA THR A 144 11.19 -21.67 -0.51
C THR A 144 10.02 -22.48 -1.06
N TYR A 145 10.26 -23.76 -1.24
CA TYR A 145 9.26 -24.71 -1.68
C TYR A 145 9.48 -26.08 -1.07
N ILE A 146 8.42 -26.87 -1.06
CA ILE A 146 8.45 -28.29 -0.71
C ILE A 146 8.10 -29.10 -1.96
N LYS A 147 8.74 -30.25 -2.11
CA LYS A 147 8.41 -31.25 -3.14
C LYS A 147 7.20 -32.06 -2.67
N GLU A 148 6.03 -31.74 -3.21
CA GLU A 148 4.75 -32.32 -2.82
C GLU A 148 3.80 -32.43 -4.02
N ASN A 149 2.63 -33.05 -3.82
CA ASN A 149 1.59 -33.26 -4.82
C ASN A 149 0.77 -32.00 -5.18
N HIS A 150 1.37 -30.81 -5.06
CA HIS A 150 0.80 -29.52 -5.40
C HIS A 150 1.89 -28.54 -5.88
N LEU A 151 1.59 -27.74 -6.90
CA LEU A 151 2.61 -26.85 -7.48
C LEU A 151 3.04 -25.69 -6.56
N PHE A 152 2.11 -25.01 -5.86
CA PHE A 152 2.44 -23.82 -5.03
C PHE A 152 1.86 -23.83 -3.61
N LYS A 153 1.11 -24.87 -3.22
CA LYS A 153 0.24 -24.85 -2.03
C LYS A 153 1.01 -24.55 -0.74
N ASP A 154 2.16 -25.18 -0.54
CA ASP A 154 3.04 -24.96 0.61
C ASP A 154 4.39 -24.32 0.19
N ASP A 155 4.34 -23.45 -0.82
CA ASP A 155 5.45 -22.59 -1.23
C ASP A 155 5.32 -21.19 -0.64
N TYR A 156 6.46 -20.54 -0.45
CA TYR A 156 6.54 -19.23 0.18
C TYR A 156 7.48 -18.30 -0.57
N LEU A 157 6.97 -17.13 -0.97
CA LEU A 157 7.74 -16.01 -1.46
C LEU A 157 7.81 -14.92 -0.37
N TYR A 158 8.97 -14.76 0.25
CA TYR A 158 9.24 -13.76 1.27
C TYR A 158 9.70 -12.45 0.62
N ILE A 159 9.25 -11.33 1.17
CA ILE A 159 9.44 -9.98 0.63
C ILE A 159 9.98 -9.09 1.75
N SER A 160 11.05 -8.36 1.44
CA SER A 160 11.63 -7.36 2.33
C SER A 160 11.76 -6.02 1.61
N TYR A 161 11.47 -4.93 2.33
CA TYR A 161 11.57 -3.54 1.88
C TYR A 161 12.74 -2.79 2.50
N ASP A 162 13.45 -3.42 3.45
CA ASP A 162 14.54 -2.81 4.20
C ASP A 162 15.83 -3.63 4.11
N LYS A 163 15.78 -4.87 4.61
CA LYS A 163 16.97 -5.70 4.83
C LYS A 163 17.06 -6.86 3.86
N LYS A 164 18.29 -7.33 3.63
CA LYS A 164 18.53 -8.60 2.94
C LYS A 164 17.95 -9.76 3.78
N ILE A 165 17.25 -10.68 3.11
CA ILE A 165 16.63 -11.85 3.72
C ILE A 165 17.69 -12.91 3.99
N GLU A 166 17.62 -13.52 5.16
CA GLU A 166 18.54 -14.58 5.59
C GLU A 166 17.80 -15.90 5.73
N GLY A 167 18.20 -16.91 4.95
CA GLY A 167 17.78 -18.29 5.12
C GLY A 167 18.75 -19.02 6.05
N ILE A 168 18.32 -19.35 7.26
CA ILE A 168 19.10 -20.06 8.27
C ILE A 168 18.65 -21.52 8.28
N LYS A 169 19.56 -22.45 8.00
CA LYS A 169 19.28 -23.87 8.23
C LYS A 169 19.21 -24.14 9.73
N GLY A 170 18.02 -24.44 10.23
CA GLY A 170 17.84 -24.73 11.65
C GLY A 170 18.57 -26.00 12.07
N LYS A 171 19.05 -26.04 13.32
CA LYS A 171 19.74 -27.19 13.93
C LYS A 171 18.93 -28.50 13.90
N TYR A 172 17.60 -28.39 13.77
CA TYR A 172 16.65 -29.50 13.75
C TYR A 172 15.82 -29.54 12.46
N SER A 173 16.40 -29.17 11.31
CA SER A 173 15.76 -29.26 9.98
C SER A 173 14.53 -28.36 9.76
N ASN A 174 14.25 -27.41 10.65
CA ASN A 174 13.34 -26.30 10.36
C ASN A 174 14.15 -25.13 9.82
N ASP A 175 14.14 -24.94 8.50
CA ASP A 175 14.69 -23.74 7.88
C ASP A 175 13.96 -22.50 8.44
N GLU A 176 14.73 -21.57 9.00
CA GLU A 176 14.24 -20.30 9.53
C GLU A 176 14.57 -19.21 8.53
N VAL A 177 13.56 -18.44 8.11
CA VAL A 177 13.75 -17.26 7.26
C VAL A 177 13.61 -16.02 8.13
N ARG A 178 14.59 -15.12 8.08
CA ARG A 178 14.63 -13.88 8.87
C ARG A 178 14.70 -12.64 7.97
N ASN A 179 14.43 -11.48 8.57
CA ASN A 179 14.54 -10.16 7.92
C ASN A 179 13.60 -9.98 6.72
N PHE A 180 12.37 -10.48 6.81
CA PHE A 180 11.31 -10.22 5.83
C PHE A 180 10.17 -9.44 6.48
N ASP A 181 9.44 -8.64 5.69
CA ASP A 181 8.30 -7.84 6.14
C ASP A 181 6.96 -8.53 5.85
N PHE A 182 6.90 -9.28 4.75
CA PHE A 182 5.70 -9.98 4.32
C PHE A 182 6.05 -11.26 3.54
N PHE A 183 5.08 -12.15 3.37
CA PHE A 183 5.25 -13.33 2.51
C PHE A 183 3.96 -13.67 1.78
N ILE A 184 4.07 -14.31 0.62
CA ILE A 184 2.96 -14.84 -0.16
C ILE A 184 3.06 -16.36 -0.18
N CYS A 185 1.93 -17.03 -0.01
CA CYS A 185 1.81 -18.48 -0.05
C CYS A 185 0.69 -18.89 -1.01
N GLY A 186 0.96 -19.87 -1.87
CA GLY A 186 -0.02 -20.39 -2.84
C GLY A 186 0.07 -19.76 -4.23
N GLY A 187 -1.05 -19.85 -4.98
CA GLY A 187 -1.08 -19.52 -6.40
C GLY A 187 -0.83 -18.05 -6.79
N ASP A 188 -0.87 -17.12 -5.83
CA ASP A 188 -0.58 -15.70 -6.07
C ASP A 188 0.93 -15.41 -6.23
N ILE A 189 1.81 -16.39 -5.97
CA ILE A 189 3.28 -16.20 -6.00
C ILE A 189 3.77 -15.63 -7.34
N ILE A 190 3.39 -16.23 -8.48
CA ILE A 190 3.85 -15.75 -9.79
C ILE A 190 3.28 -14.36 -10.11
N LYS A 191 2.00 -14.13 -9.78
CA LYS A 191 1.35 -12.82 -9.97
C LYS A 191 2.10 -11.72 -9.22
N VAL A 192 2.46 -11.99 -7.97
CA VAL A 192 3.20 -11.04 -7.13
C VAL A 192 4.62 -10.84 -7.65
N LEU A 193 5.30 -11.92 -8.05
CA LEU A 193 6.64 -11.85 -8.62
C LEU A 193 6.70 -10.94 -9.85
N PHE A 194 5.78 -11.12 -10.82
CA PHE A 194 5.71 -10.29 -12.02
C PHE A 194 5.44 -8.82 -11.70
N ALA A 195 4.56 -8.55 -10.74
CA ALA A 195 4.28 -7.18 -10.33
C ALA A 195 5.49 -6.50 -9.67
N ILE A 196 6.27 -7.26 -8.88
CA ILE A 196 7.52 -6.75 -8.28
C ILE A 196 8.57 -6.50 -9.36
N GLU A 197 8.78 -7.42 -10.30
CA GLU A 197 9.71 -7.22 -11.41
C GLU A 197 9.38 -6.01 -12.27
N LYS A 198 8.09 -5.66 -12.38
CA LYS A 198 7.63 -4.47 -13.09
C LYS A 198 7.88 -3.17 -12.32
N ASN A 199 7.80 -3.22 -10.98
CA ASN A 199 7.73 -2.02 -10.13
C ASN A 199 8.95 -1.81 -9.24
N SER A 200 9.88 -2.77 -9.17
CA SER A 200 11.12 -2.72 -8.39
C SER A 200 12.31 -3.20 -9.20
N ASP A 201 13.45 -2.53 -9.04
CA ASP A 201 14.72 -2.92 -9.65
C ASP A 201 15.41 -3.99 -8.77
N ILE A 202 15.12 -5.25 -9.04
CA ILE A 202 15.63 -6.41 -8.30
C ILE A 202 15.91 -7.59 -9.24
N ASP A 203 17.04 -8.26 -9.02
CA ASP A 203 17.37 -9.50 -9.74
C ASP A 203 16.58 -10.69 -9.17
N THR A 204 15.63 -11.19 -9.96
CA THR A 204 14.79 -12.35 -9.61
C THR A 204 15.27 -13.67 -10.23
N THR A 205 16.43 -13.69 -10.91
CA THR A 205 16.92 -14.86 -11.65
C THR A 205 16.99 -16.11 -10.77
N LYS A 206 17.51 -15.97 -9.54
CA LYS A 206 17.61 -17.09 -8.58
C LYS A 206 16.24 -17.65 -8.18
N ILE A 207 15.25 -16.78 -8.04
CA ILE A 207 13.88 -17.15 -7.67
C ILE A 207 13.22 -17.88 -8.84
N ARG A 208 13.34 -17.31 -10.04
CA ARG A 208 12.81 -17.91 -11.26
C ARG A 208 13.39 -19.30 -11.51
N ASN A 209 14.69 -19.48 -11.31
CA ASN A 209 15.36 -20.77 -11.45
C ASN A 209 14.83 -21.80 -10.44
N LYS A 210 14.64 -21.44 -9.17
CA LYS A 210 14.05 -22.34 -8.16
C LYS A 210 12.61 -22.76 -8.50
N ILE A 211 11.80 -21.82 -8.97
CA ILE A 211 10.41 -22.11 -9.40
C ILE A 211 10.43 -23.08 -10.59
N LYS A 212 11.30 -22.86 -11.58
CA LYS A 212 11.46 -23.77 -12.73
C LYS A 212 11.92 -25.16 -12.30
N GLU A 213 12.91 -25.24 -11.42
CA GLU A 213 13.40 -26.51 -10.87
C GLU A 213 12.26 -27.30 -10.20
N LYS A 214 11.48 -26.64 -9.35
CA LYS A 214 10.30 -27.27 -8.74
C LYS A 214 9.29 -27.71 -9.79
N PHE A 215 8.98 -26.83 -10.73
CA PHE A 215 7.95 -27.07 -11.74
C PHE A 215 8.28 -28.31 -12.59
N GLU A 216 9.51 -28.45 -13.08
CA GLU A 216 9.92 -29.64 -13.85
C GLU A 216 9.88 -30.89 -12.98
N TRP A 217 10.38 -30.83 -11.73
CA TRP A 217 10.27 -31.96 -10.81
C TRP A 217 8.81 -32.39 -10.59
N TRP A 218 7.90 -31.44 -10.31
CA TRP A 218 6.48 -31.73 -10.05
C TRP A 218 5.78 -32.24 -11.31
N LYS A 219 6.09 -31.72 -12.50
CA LYS A 219 5.59 -32.20 -13.79
C LYS A 219 5.96 -33.66 -14.06
N GLU A 220 7.16 -34.09 -13.68
CA GLU A 220 7.63 -35.47 -13.85
C GLU A 220 7.03 -36.44 -12.80
N ASN A 221 6.97 -35.99 -11.54
CA ASN A 221 6.68 -36.86 -10.39
C ASN A 221 5.19 -36.88 -10.00
N GLU A 222 4.44 -35.81 -10.28
CA GLU A 222 3.06 -35.60 -9.82
C GLU A 222 2.11 -35.41 -11.02
N GLN A 223 2.18 -36.35 -11.97
CA GLN A 223 1.56 -36.22 -13.31
C GLN A 223 0.04 -36.05 -13.28
N GLU A 224 -0.65 -36.67 -12.32
CA GLU A 224 -2.10 -36.54 -12.19
C GLU A 224 -2.50 -35.15 -11.70
N ASP A 225 -1.76 -34.59 -10.73
CA ASP A 225 -1.97 -33.22 -10.28
C ASP A 225 -1.61 -32.19 -11.36
N TYR A 226 -0.52 -32.45 -12.10
CA TYR A 226 -0.14 -31.67 -13.27
C TYR A 226 -1.25 -31.63 -14.33
N LYS A 227 -1.78 -32.80 -14.73
CA LYS A 227 -2.90 -32.89 -15.68
C LYS A 227 -4.13 -32.13 -15.18
N ARG A 228 -4.46 -32.29 -13.89
CA ARG A 228 -5.59 -31.58 -13.25
C ARG A 228 -5.39 -30.06 -13.30
N SER A 229 -4.20 -29.59 -12.98
CA SER A 229 -3.88 -28.16 -12.87
C SER A 229 -3.95 -27.41 -14.21
N PHE A 230 -3.63 -28.10 -15.32
CA PHE A 230 -3.61 -27.48 -16.66
C PHE A 230 -4.62 -28.07 -17.64
N GLY A 231 -5.57 -28.88 -17.17
CA GLY A 231 -6.57 -29.54 -18.01
C GLY A 231 -5.96 -30.40 -19.12
N GLY A 232 -4.86 -31.09 -18.81
CA GLY A 232 -4.12 -31.93 -19.75
C GLY A 232 -3.22 -31.20 -20.75
N LYS A 233 -3.13 -29.86 -20.71
CA LYS A 233 -2.21 -29.11 -21.58
C LYS A 233 -0.76 -29.36 -21.19
N LYS A 234 0.11 -29.49 -22.20
CA LYS A 234 1.56 -29.49 -22.00
C LYS A 234 2.04 -28.05 -21.86
N ILE A 235 2.75 -27.78 -20.77
CA ILE A 235 3.31 -26.48 -20.40
C ILE A 235 4.82 -26.63 -20.44
N ASP A 236 5.45 -25.83 -21.31
CA ASP A 236 6.91 -25.84 -21.51
C ASP A 236 7.62 -24.78 -20.64
N ASP A 237 7.02 -23.61 -20.46
CA ASP A 237 7.48 -22.59 -19.51
C ASP A 237 6.33 -22.11 -18.63
N ILE A 238 6.50 -22.25 -17.31
CA ILE A 238 5.51 -21.84 -16.32
C ILE A 238 5.27 -20.34 -16.33
N PHE A 239 6.30 -19.52 -16.56
CA PHE A 239 6.15 -18.07 -16.56
C PHE A 239 5.39 -17.60 -17.79
N GLU A 240 5.68 -18.14 -18.98
CA GLU A 240 4.92 -17.80 -20.19
C GLU A 240 3.45 -18.20 -20.06
N TYR A 241 3.18 -19.35 -19.43
CA TYR A 241 1.80 -19.76 -19.15
C TYR A 241 1.09 -18.75 -18.27
N TYR A 242 1.70 -18.34 -17.15
CA TYR A 242 1.07 -17.37 -16.25
C TYR A 242 0.99 -15.97 -16.88
N GLU A 243 1.95 -15.54 -17.68
CA GLU A 243 1.91 -14.24 -18.36
C GLU A 243 0.70 -14.13 -19.30
N LYS A 244 0.33 -15.23 -19.96
CA LYS A 244 -0.86 -15.29 -20.84
C LYS A 244 -2.18 -15.45 -20.08
N ASN A 245 -2.16 -15.89 -18.83
CA ASN A 245 -3.36 -16.32 -18.09
C ASN A 245 -3.62 -15.57 -16.77
N ILE A 246 -2.71 -14.71 -16.31
CA ILE A 246 -2.96 -13.81 -15.17
C ILE A 246 -4.01 -12.78 -15.61
N LYS A 247 -5.14 -12.77 -14.90
CA LYS A 247 -6.18 -11.75 -14.98
C LYS A 247 -5.95 -10.66 -13.93
#